data_AF-A0A2V7YA09-F1
#
_entry.id   AF-A0A2V7YA09-F1
#
_cell.length_a   1.000
_cell.length_b   1.000
_cell.length_c   1.000
_cell.angle_alpha   90.00
_cell.angle_beta   90.00
_cell.angle_gamma   90.00
#
_symmetry.space_group_name_H-M   'P 1'
#
loop_
_entity.id
_entity.type
_entity.pdbx_description
1 polymer ?
#
loop_
_entity_poly.entity_id
_entity_poly.type
_entity_poly.pdbx_seq_one_letter_code
_entity_poly.pdbx_strand_id
1 'polypeptide(L)'
;MEQNEVHQRGLLIYTLRTACDWTQEDLAKAMDTSVSVISDYENGKRRPSSRAFHRAAAAVGMAFEELHVLLTSLSGLREVMESLIPLHTEKVEEVIEEACTDMKDLSAILAKTILAATKDGKKLSLERLLVAPESGHLLLDQLERHRMEDRKRLVDAVESYRSWDLCELLCEESRDAAEEGEGASLELAELALYIAERIPGGEEIRACAQAFAWAHLGYVRRTLGDRAGGEEALSRFRELWHPEASLRPLLFDDARVAGLDALVSGEIAAFS
;
A
#
# COMPACT_ATOMS: atom_id res chain seq x y z
N MET A 1 -7.19 4.37 -12.61
CA MET A 1 -6.54 3.78 -11.42
C MET A 1 -5.91 2.43 -11.73
N GLU A 2 -6.63 1.49 -12.34
CA GLU A 2 -6.14 0.13 -12.68
C GLU A 2 -4.91 0.09 -13.62
N GLN A 3 -4.82 0.97 -14.62
CA GLN A 3 -3.66 1.06 -15.53
C GLN A 3 -2.37 1.54 -14.84
N ASN A 4 -2.49 2.28 -13.72
CA ASN A 4 -1.36 2.86 -13.01
C ASN A 4 -0.61 1.77 -12.22
N GLU A 5 -1.36 0.89 -11.55
CA GLU A 5 -0.81 -0.24 -10.79
C GLU A 5 -0.15 -1.28 -11.71
N VAL A 6 -0.68 -1.48 -12.92
CA VAL A 6 -0.09 -2.37 -13.94
C VAL A 6 1.29 -1.87 -14.40
N HIS A 7 1.44 -0.55 -14.59
CA HIS A 7 2.70 0.06 -15.01
C HIS A 7 3.77 0.03 -13.92
N GLN A 8 3.40 0.31 -12.66
CA GLN A 8 4.34 0.30 -11.54
C GLN A 8 4.94 -1.08 -11.31
N ARG A 9 4.09 -2.10 -11.41
CA ARG A 9 4.50 -3.49 -11.28
C ARG A 9 5.40 -3.96 -12.44
N GLY A 10 5.07 -3.57 -13.67
CA GLY A 10 5.93 -3.82 -14.82
C GLY A 10 7.32 -3.18 -14.69
N LEU A 11 7.35 -1.93 -14.22
CA LEU A 11 8.58 -1.17 -13.99
C LEU A 11 9.48 -1.85 -12.97
N LEU A 12 8.94 -2.32 -11.85
CA LEU A 12 9.73 -3.02 -10.83
C LEU A 12 10.41 -4.28 -11.38
N ILE A 13 9.74 -5.08 -12.21
CA ILE A 13 10.36 -6.26 -12.87
C ILE A 13 11.51 -5.84 -13.78
N TYR A 14 11.32 -4.80 -14.58
CA TYR A 14 12.36 -4.21 -15.41
C TYR A 14 13.56 -3.74 -14.55
N THR A 15 13.29 -3.06 -13.45
CA THR A 15 14.28 -2.49 -12.53
C THR A 15 15.13 -3.57 -11.88
N LEU A 16 14.52 -4.63 -11.34
CA LEU A 16 15.23 -5.75 -10.73
C LEU A 16 16.16 -6.44 -11.73
N ARG A 17 15.66 -6.71 -12.93
CA ARG A 17 16.44 -7.32 -14.00
C ARG A 17 17.64 -6.47 -14.39
N THR A 18 17.41 -5.18 -14.62
CA THR A 18 18.45 -4.24 -15.06
C THR A 18 19.49 -4.00 -13.95
N ALA A 19 19.08 -4.07 -12.69
CA ALA A 19 20.00 -3.96 -11.56
C ALA A 19 20.98 -5.14 -11.46
N CYS A 20 20.61 -6.31 -12.00
CA CYS A 20 21.48 -7.47 -12.11
C CYS A 20 22.22 -7.57 -13.45
N ASP A 21 22.10 -6.56 -14.32
CA ASP A 21 22.62 -6.57 -15.71
C ASP A 21 22.10 -7.77 -16.53
N TRP A 22 20.85 -8.20 -16.25
CA TRP A 22 20.21 -9.34 -16.91
C TRP A 22 19.41 -8.95 -18.14
N THR A 23 19.36 -9.84 -19.13
CA THR A 23 18.43 -9.73 -20.27
C THR A 23 17.06 -10.29 -19.92
N GLN A 24 16.02 -10.01 -20.73
CA GLN A 24 14.68 -10.59 -20.51
C GLN A 24 14.72 -12.13 -20.55
N GLU A 25 15.64 -12.70 -21.33
CA GLU A 25 15.92 -14.14 -21.39
C GLU A 25 16.48 -14.68 -20.07
N ASP A 26 17.43 -13.96 -19.47
CA ASP A 26 18.03 -14.36 -18.19
C ASP A 26 17.00 -14.36 -17.07
N LEU A 27 16.18 -13.30 -16.98
CA LEU A 27 15.11 -13.22 -15.99
C LEU A 27 14.02 -14.28 -16.23
N ALA A 28 13.61 -14.48 -17.49
CA ALA A 28 12.61 -15.49 -17.84
C ALA A 28 13.07 -16.90 -17.42
N LYS A 29 14.34 -17.21 -17.68
CA LYS A 29 14.97 -18.47 -17.24
C LYS A 29 15.02 -18.60 -15.72
N ALA A 30 15.40 -17.55 -15.00
CA ALA A 30 15.49 -17.56 -13.56
C ALA A 30 14.10 -17.66 -12.87
N MET A 31 13.05 -17.12 -13.52
CA MET A 31 11.67 -17.17 -13.04
C MET A 31 10.88 -18.41 -13.48
N ASP A 32 11.49 -19.28 -14.31
CA ASP A 32 10.84 -20.41 -14.98
C ASP A 32 9.57 -19.96 -15.73
N THR A 33 9.73 -18.99 -16.63
CA THR A 33 8.66 -18.42 -17.46
C THR A 33 9.17 -18.12 -18.87
N SER A 34 8.29 -17.66 -19.77
CA SER A 34 8.69 -17.28 -21.13
C SER A 34 9.12 -15.82 -21.23
N VAL A 35 10.00 -15.53 -22.18
CA VAL A 35 10.47 -14.15 -22.50
C VAL A 35 9.30 -13.24 -22.87
N SER A 36 8.31 -13.78 -23.60
CA SER A 36 7.07 -13.04 -23.94
C SER A 36 6.33 -12.55 -22.70
N VAL A 37 6.27 -13.38 -21.64
CA VAL A 37 5.60 -13.00 -20.40
C VAL A 37 6.35 -11.88 -19.68
N ILE A 38 7.69 -11.91 -19.68
CA ILE A 38 8.52 -10.82 -19.11
C ILE A 38 8.30 -9.53 -19.90
N SER A 39 8.31 -9.60 -21.23
CA SER A 39 8.06 -8.43 -22.08
C SER A 39 6.65 -7.84 -21.86
N ASP A 40 5.62 -8.68 -21.73
CA ASP A 40 4.26 -8.21 -21.44
C ASP A 40 4.15 -7.54 -20.08
N TYR A 41 4.89 -8.02 -19.09
CA TYR A 41 5.01 -7.37 -17.78
C TYR A 41 5.68 -6.00 -17.87
N GLU A 42 6.87 -5.92 -18.45
CA GLU A 42 7.67 -4.67 -18.49
C GLU A 42 7.01 -3.55 -19.30
N ASN A 43 6.18 -3.90 -20.28
CA ASN A 43 5.45 -2.95 -21.12
C ASN A 43 4.03 -2.65 -20.61
N GLY A 44 3.65 -3.14 -19.42
CA GLY A 44 2.33 -2.91 -18.85
C GLY A 44 1.17 -3.56 -19.62
N LYS A 45 1.45 -4.50 -20.53
CA LYS A 45 0.43 -5.24 -21.31
C LYS A 45 -0.24 -6.34 -20.48
N ARG A 46 0.45 -6.82 -19.45
CA ARG A 46 -0.06 -7.82 -18.51
C ARG A 46 0.34 -7.43 -17.10
N ARG A 47 -0.62 -7.48 -16.17
CA ARG A 47 -0.33 -7.30 -14.74
C ARG A 47 0.46 -8.50 -14.21
N PRO A 48 1.67 -8.31 -13.64
CA PRO A 48 2.35 -9.38 -12.94
C PRO A 48 1.58 -9.72 -11.66
N SER A 49 1.35 -11.01 -11.42
CA SER A 49 0.75 -11.48 -10.17
C SER A 49 1.76 -11.40 -9.03
N SER A 50 1.30 -11.40 -7.78
CA SER A 50 2.18 -11.38 -6.61
C SER A 50 3.16 -12.57 -6.60
N ARG A 51 2.75 -13.73 -7.12
CA ARG A 51 3.64 -14.89 -7.31
C ARG A 51 4.74 -14.63 -8.35
N ALA A 52 4.46 -13.86 -9.40
CA ALA A 52 5.49 -13.43 -10.36
C ALA A 52 6.51 -12.49 -9.69
N PHE A 53 6.06 -11.58 -8.81
CA PHE A 53 6.94 -10.71 -8.03
C PHE A 53 7.90 -11.46 -7.10
N HIS A 54 7.36 -12.39 -6.31
CA HIS A 54 8.19 -13.19 -5.41
C HIS A 54 9.26 -13.97 -6.19
N ARG A 55 8.91 -14.51 -7.36
CA ARG A 55 9.89 -15.21 -8.21
C ARG A 55 10.95 -14.27 -8.77
N ALA A 56 10.58 -13.06 -9.18
CA ALA A 56 11.54 -12.06 -9.65
C ALA A 56 12.52 -11.63 -8.56
N ALA A 57 12.03 -11.35 -7.34
CA ALA A 57 12.87 -10.99 -6.20
C ALA A 57 13.80 -12.13 -5.77
N ALA A 58 13.26 -13.35 -5.65
CA ALA A 58 14.04 -14.52 -5.31
C ALA A 58 15.11 -14.82 -6.37
N ALA A 59 14.79 -14.63 -7.65
CA ALA A 59 15.74 -14.81 -8.75
C ALA A 59 16.96 -13.88 -8.61
N VAL A 60 16.76 -12.62 -8.22
CA VAL A 60 17.85 -11.66 -8.02
C VAL A 60 18.52 -11.75 -6.64
N GLY A 61 18.11 -12.71 -5.80
CA GLY A 61 18.66 -12.91 -4.47
C GLY A 61 18.26 -11.83 -3.47
N MET A 62 17.12 -11.17 -3.69
CA MET A 62 16.58 -10.12 -2.84
C MET A 62 15.51 -10.70 -1.91
N ALA A 63 15.54 -10.31 -0.64
CA ALA A 63 14.47 -10.64 0.30
C ALA A 63 13.19 -9.88 -0.07
N PHE A 64 12.02 -10.42 0.28
CA PHE A 64 10.76 -9.80 -0.12
C PHE A 64 10.57 -8.41 0.53
N GLU A 65 11.11 -8.23 1.72
CA GLU A 65 11.11 -6.97 2.47
C GLU A 65 11.95 -5.89 1.75
N GLU A 66 13.05 -6.28 1.11
CA GLU A 66 13.91 -5.38 0.33
C GLU A 66 13.25 -4.99 -1.00
N LEU A 67 12.48 -5.91 -1.59
CA LEU A 67 11.65 -5.65 -2.76
C LEU A 67 10.59 -4.57 -2.46
N HIS A 68 9.99 -4.63 -1.28
CA HIS A 68 8.99 -3.65 -0.84
C HIS A 68 9.57 -2.25 -0.70
N VAL A 69 10.78 -2.11 -0.16
CA VAL A 69 11.49 -0.82 -0.09
C VAL A 69 11.69 -0.24 -1.48
N LEU A 70 12.11 -1.08 -2.43
CA LEU A 70 12.31 -0.66 -3.80
C LEU A 70 11.00 -0.20 -4.43
N LEU A 71 9.91 -0.97 -4.29
CA LEU A 71 8.57 -0.57 -4.77
C LEU A 71 8.14 0.79 -4.21
N THR A 72 8.28 0.99 -2.89
CA THR A 72 7.92 2.24 -2.19
C THR A 72 8.67 3.44 -2.76
N SER A 73 9.98 3.26 -2.95
CA SER A 73 10.85 4.32 -3.43
C SER A 73 10.56 4.70 -4.89
N LEU A 74 10.17 3.71 -5.71
CA LEU A 74 9.78 3.96 -7.10
C LEU A 74 8.45 4.72 -7.20
N SER A 75 7.49 4.43 -6.31
CA SER A 75 6.25 5.20 -6.22
C SER A 75 6.51 6.66 -5.85
N GLY A 76 7.33 6.92 -4.82
CA GLY A 76 7.68 8.29 -4.42
C GLY A 76 8.49 9.05 -5.48
N LEU A 77 9.41 8.37 -6.18
CA LEU A 77 10.16 8.98 -7.27
C LEU A 77 9.23 9.38 -8.44
N ARG A 78 8.26 8.52 -8.76
CA ARG A 78 7.26 8.80 -9.80
C ARG A 78 6.42 10.03 -9.48
N GLU A 79 5.93 10.16 -8.25
CA GLU A 79 5.16 11.34 -7.83
C GLU A 79 5.96 12.64 -7.95
N VAL A 80 7.24 12.61 -7.53
CA VAL A 80 8.15 13.74 -7.72
C VAL A 80 8.29 14.06 -9.20
N MET A 81 8.48 13.05 -10.05
CA MET A 81 8.60 13.27 -11.50
C MET A 81 7.32 13.80 -12.13
N GLU A 82 6.14 13.28 -11.78
CA GLU A 82 4.85 13.79 -12.25
C GLU A 82 4.63 15.24 -11.85
N SER A 83 5.11 15.65 -10.67
CA SER A 83 5.05 17.05 -10.23
C SER A 83 6.00 17.98 -11.00
N LEU A 84 7.06 17.43 -11.60
CA LEU A 84 8.07 18.18 -12.37
C LEU A 84 7.71 18.32 -13.85
N ILE A 85 6.74 17.56 -14.37
CA ILE A 85 6.27 17.67 -15.76
C ILE A 85 5.44 18.96 -15.88
N PRO A 86 5.87 19.96 -16.69
CA PRO A 86 5.10 21.17 -16.88
C PRO A 86 3.80 20.87 -17.63
N LEU A 87 2.65 21.25 -17.07
CA LEU A 87 1.33 21.01 -17.65
C LEU A 87 1.06 21.72 -18.99
N HIS A 88 2.00 22.49 -19.56
CA HIS A 88 1.77 23.39 -20.70
C HIS A 88 2.87 23.34 -21.77
N THR A 89 3.22 22.14 -22.27
CA THR A 89 4.10 22.00 -23.45
C THR A 89 3.33 21.35 -24.61
N GLU A 90 3.45 21.88 -25.84
CA GLU A 90 2.83 21.28 -27.05
C GLU A 90 3.34 19.87 -27.39
N LYS A 91 4.37 19.37 -26.69
CA LYS A 91 5.05 18.08 -26.89
C LYS A 91 4.96 17.17 -25.65
N VAL A 92 3.79 17.12 -25.01
CA VAL A 92 3.55 16.31 -23.80
C VAL A 92 3.99 14.85 -23.97
N GLU A 93 3.74 14.24 -25.13
CA GLU A 93 4.10 12.83 -25.38
C GLU A 93 5.62 12.58 -25.42
N GLU A 94 6.40 13.43 -26.09
CA GLU A 94 7.88 13.31 -26.11
C GLU A 94 8.48 13.52 -24.71
N VAL A 95 7.95 14.48 -23.93
CA VAL A 95 8.37 14.75 -22.55
C VAL A 95 8.01 13.58 -21.61
N ILE A 96 6.85 12.95 -21.81
CA ILE A 96 6.45 11.76 -21.05
C ILE A 96 7.35 10.57 -21.38
N GLU A 97 7.71 10.34 -22.65
CA GLU A 97 8.59 9.24 -23.04
C GLU A 97 10.02 9.42 -22.52
N GLU A 98 10.56 10.64 -22.56
CA GLU A 98 11.87 10.98 -22.00
C GLU A 98 11.87 10.81 -20.47
N ALA A 99 10.86 11.33 -19.77
CA ALA A 99 10.69 11.13 -18.34
C ALA A 99 10.51 9.64 -17.97
N CYS A 100 9.78 8.85 -18.77
CA CYS A 100 9.67 7.40 -18.55
C CYS A 100 11.01 6.68 -18.69
N THR A 101 11.89 7.16 -19.57
CA THR A 101 13.23 6.61 -19.78
C THR A 101 14.16 6.98 -18.62
N ASP A 102 14.16 8.24 -18.20
CA ASP A 102 14.92 8.70 -17.03
C ASP A 102 14.49 7.99 -15.74
N MET A 103 13.18 7.72 -15.59
CA MET A 103 12.64 6.97 -14.47
C MET A 103 13.17 5.52 -14.45
N LYS A 104 13.27 4.87 -15.61
CA LYS A 104 13.84 3.52 -15.74
C LYS A 104 15.31 3.50 -15.33
N ASP A 105 16.10 4.48 -15.74
CA ASP A 105 17.53 4.55 -15.40
C ASP A 105 17.76 4.86 -13.91
N LEU A 106 17.04 5.84 -13.34
CA LEU A 106 17.09 6.15 -11.91
C LEU A 106 16.63 4.97 -11.04
N SER A 107 15.58 4.25 -11.47
CA SER A 107 15.10 3.06 -10.79
C SER A 107 16.18 1.97 -10.71
N ALA A 108 16.92 1.76 -11.80
CA ALA A 108 17.97 0.75 -11.88
C ALA A 108 19.16 1.11 -10.98
N ILE A 109 19.53 2.40 -10.91
CA ILE A 109 20.58 2.89 -9.99
C ILE A 109 20.18 2.66 -8.53
N LEU A 110 18.93 2.96 -8.18
CA LEU A 110 18.42 2.75 -6.83
C LEU A 110 18.44 1.26 -6.45
N ALA A 111 17.94 0.40 -7.33
CA ALA A 111 17.95 -1.05 -7.11
C ALA A 111 19.37 -1.62 -6.99
N LYS A 112 20.32 -1.15 -7.81
CA LYS A 112 21.75 -1.52 -7.67
C LYS A 112 22.31 -1.11 -6.30
N THR A 113 21.95 0.09 -5.84
CA THR A 113 22.40 0.61 -4.54
C THR A 113 21.85 -0.22 -3.39
N ILE A 114 20.56 -0.58 -3.44
CA ILE A 114 19.92 -1.45 -2.45
C ILE A 114 20.55 -2.84 -2.47
N LEU A 115 20.68 -3.47 -3.64
CA LEU A 115 21.30 -4.79 -3.79
C LEU A 115 22.76 -4.83 -3.31
N ALA A 116 23.52 -3.76 -3.49
CA ALA A 116 24.89 -3.66 -2.98
C ALA A 116 24.90 -3.56 -1.44
N ALA A 117 24.02 -2.73 -0.86
CA ALA A 117 23.92 -2.58 0.59
C ALA A 117 23.50 -3.89 1.28
N THR A 118 22.61 -4.68 0.66
CA THR A 118 22.11 -5.94 1.21
C THR A 118 23.16 -7.07 1.13
N LYS A 119 23.93 -7.14 0.03
CA LYS A 119 25.05 -8.10 -0.12
C LYS A 119 26.18 -7.89 0.90
N ASP A 120 26.41 -6.65 1.32
CA ASP A 120 27.43 -6.31 2.32
C ASP A 120 26.98 -6.57 3.77
N GLY A 121 25.79 -7.13 3.98
CA GLY A 121 25.24 -7.39 5.32
C GLY A 121 24.92 -6.12 6.12
N LYS A 122 24.95 -4.95 5.47
CA LYS A 122 24.48 -3.71 6.09
C LYS A 122 22.96 -3.74 6.08
N LYS A 123 22.34 -3.80 7.26
CA LYS A 123 20.95 -3.41 7.42
C LYS A 123 20.83 -1.96 6.91
N LEU A 124 20.12 -1.77 5.80
CA LEU A 124 19.59 -0.45 5.48
C LEU A 124 18.77 -0.01 6.69
N SER A 125 19.21 1.05 7.38
CA SER A 125 18.41 1.68 8.44
C SER A 125 17.24 2.39 7.76
N LEU A 126 16.19 1.62 7.48
CA LEU A 126 15.01 1.95 6.67
C LEU A 126 13.97 2.78 7.42
N GLU A 127 14.29 3.29 8.60
CA GLU A 127 13.41 4.08 9.46
C GLU A 127 12.93 5.40 8.82
N ARG A 128 13.39 5.75 7.60
CA ARG A 128 13.02 6.99 6.89
C ARG A 128 12.30 6.77 5.54
N LEU A 129 11.99 5.53 5.16
CA LEU A 129 11.36 5.20 3.85
C LEU A 129 9.97 4.55 3.95
N LEU A 130 9.41 4.43 5.16
CA LEU A 130 8.03 4.01 5.43
C LEU A 130 7.08 4.89 4.58
N VAL A 131 6.16 4.41 3.73
CA VAL A 131 5.22 3.28 3.82
C VAL A 131 4.79 2.90 2.38
N ALA A 132 4.60 1.61 2.02
CA ALA A 132 3.98 1.23 0.74
C ALA A 132 2.73 0.34 0.89
N PRO A 133 1.59 0.72 0.26
CA PRO A 133 0.26 0.12 0.46
C PRO A 133 0.06 -1.33 -0.02
N GLU A 134 0.97 -1.94 -0.79
CA GLU A 134 0.69 -3.23 -1.44
C GLU A 134 0.84 -4.49 -0.55
N SER A 135 1.39 -4.40 0.66
CA SER A 135 1.45 -5.53 1.60
C SER A 135 0.10 -5.87 2.24
N GLY A 136 -0.81 -4.88 2.35
CA GLY A 136 -2.11 -5.04 3.00
C GLY A 136 -2.98 -6.12 2.36
N HIS A 137 -3.15 -6.10 1.03
CA HIS A 137 -4.05 -7.02 0.33
C HIS A 137 -3.64 -8.50 0.44
N LEU A 138 -2.33 -8.79 0.46
CA LEU A 138 -1.84 -10.17 0.62
C LEU A 138 -2.05 -10.69 2.05
N LEU A 139 -1.86 -9.83 3.03
CA LEU A 139 -2.11 -10.16 4.43
C LEU A 139 -3.62 -10.29 4.69
N LEU A 140 -4.44 -9.48 4.02
CA LEU A 140 -5.90 -9.59 4.05
C LEU A 140 -6.39 -10.93 3.51
N ASP A 141 -6.02 -11.33 2.29
CA ASP A 141 -6.39 -12.63 1.70
C ASP A 141 -5.96 -13.82 2.57
N GLN A 142 -4.86 -13.69 3.30
CA GLN A 142 -4.45 -14.69 4.28
C GLN A 142 -5.34 -14.67 5.53
N LEU A 143 -5.61 -13.50 6.10
CA LEU A 143 -6.47 -13.35 7.28
C LEU A 143 -7.91 -13.82 7.02
N GLU A 144 -8.45 -13.57 5.83
CA GLU A 144 -9.81 -13.95 5.45
C GLU A 144 -10.07 -15.45 5.59
N ARG A 145 -9.03 -16.27 5.36
CA ARG A 145 -9.09 -17.75 5.48
C ARG A 145 -9.18 -18.24 6.92
N HIS A 146 -8.97 -17.35 7.88
CA HIS A 146 -8.99 -17.64 9.31
C HIS A 146 -10.23 -17.06 9.99
N ARG A 147 -10.64 -17.69 11.11
CA ARG A 147 -11.69 -17.14 11.97
C ARG A 147 -11.15 -15.95 12.76
N MET A 148 -12.04 -15.08 13.23
CA MET A 148 -11.66 -13.85 13.95
C MET A 148 -10.65 -14.07 15.10
N GLU A 149 -10.82 -15.10 15.92
CA GLU A 149 -9.86 -15.39 17.01
C GLU A 149 -8.46 -15.71 16.47
N ASP A 150 -8.37 -16.46 15.37
CA ASP A 150 -7.10 -16.82 14.75
C ASP A 150 -6.48 -15.63 14.02
N ARG A 151 -7.29 -14.73 13.44
CA ARG A 151 -6.83 -13.45 12.88
C ARG A 151 -6.13 -12.60 13.95
N LYS A 152 -6.73 -12.44 15.13
CA LYS A 152 -6.12 -11.72 16.25
C LYS A 152 -4.83 -12.38 16.73
N ARG A 153 -4.80 -13.71 16.82
CA ARG A 153 -3.56 -14.46 17.15
C ARG A 153 -2.45 -14.22 16.12
N LEU A 154 -2.78 -14.14 14.83
CA LEU A 154 -1.80 -13.83 13.79
C LEU A 154 -1.25 -12.42 13.94
N VAL A 155 -2.12 -11.43 14.20
CA VAL A 155 -1.70 -10.05 14.52
C VAL A 155 -0.79 -10.03 15.75
N ASP A 156 -1.08 -10.81 16.79
CA ASP A 156 -0.25 -10.89 18.00
C ASP A 156 1.05 -11.69 17.83
N ALA A 157 1.11 -12.63 16.89
CA ALA A 157 2.28 -13.49 16.70
C ALA A 157 3.27 -12.93 15.67
N VAL A 158 2.78 -12.20 14.66
CA VAL A 158 3.55 -11.84 13.47
C VAL A 158 3.45 -10.33 13.22
N GLU A 159 4.61 -9.65 13.30
CA GLU A 159 4.69 -8.19 13.23
C GLU A 159 4.24 -7.61 11.89
N SER A 160 4.34 -8.36 10.78
CA SER A 160 3.90 -7.89 9.47
C SER A 160 2.39 -7.61 9.38
N TYR A 161 1.56 -8.25 10.22
CA TYR A 161 0.12 -7.94 10.31
C TYR A 161 -0.18 -6.70 11.14
N ARG A 162 0.83 -6.03 11.71
CA ARG A 162 0.69 -4.79 12.49
C ARG A 162 1.07 -3.58 11.64
N SER A 163 0.58 -3.51 10.41
CA SER A 163 0.93 -2.43 9.49
C SER A 163 -0.22 -1.44 9.32
N TRP A 164 0.15 -0.21 8.98
CA TRP A 164 -0.79 0.83 8.57
C TRP A 164 -1.61 0.39 7.35
N ASP A 165 -0.94 -0.12 6.32
CA ASP A 165 -1.59 -0.49 5.06
C ASP A 165 -2.68 -1.55 5.22
N LEU A 166 -2.44 -2.53 6.11
CA LEU A 166 -3.44 -3.56 6.39
C LEU A 166 -4.61 -3.01 7.23
N CYS A 167 -4.30 -2.15 8.22
CA CYS A 167 -5.33 -1.47 9.00
C CYS A 167 -6.25 -0.64 8.10
N GLU A 168 -5.66 0.15 7.22
CA GLU A 168 -6.37 1.00 6.29
C GLU A 168 -7.23 0.19 5.33
N LEU A 169 -6.68 -0.86 4.72
CA LEU A 169 -7.43 -1.71 3.82
C LEU A 169 -8.64 -2.35 4.51
N LEU A 170 -8.47 -2.88 5.73
CA LEU A 170 -9.58 -3.43 6.51
C LEU A 170 -10.65 -2.39 6.85
N CYS A 171 -10.28 -1.12 7.03
CA CYS A 171 -11.23 -0.03 7.23
C CYS A 171 -12.07 0.21 5.98
N GLU A 172 -11.47 0.27 4.79
CA GLU A 172 -12.18 0.45 3.52
C GLU A 172 -13.11 -0.74 3.22
N GLU A 173 -12.59 -1.97 3.32
CA GLU A 173 -13.40 -3.20 3.13
C GLU A 173 -14.57 -3.27 4.11
N SER A 174 -14.37 -2.82 5.36
CA SER A 174 -15.47 -2.77 6.34
C SER A 174 -16.57 -1.79 5.97
N ARG A 175 -16.22 -0.66 5.33
CA ARG A 175 -17.17 0.35 4.87
C ARG A 175 -17.99 -0.23 3.72
N ASP A 176 -17.33 -0.76 2.71
CA ASP A 176 -17.95 -1.29 1.50
C ASP A 176 -18.89 -2.46 1.87
N ALA A 177 -18.44 -3.38 2.74
CA ALA A 177 -19.26 -4.45 3.28
C ALA A 177 -20.50 -3.94 4.07
N ALA A 178 -20.38 -2.81 4.78
CA ALA A 178 -21.52 -2.24 5.51
C ALA A 178 -22.58 -1.63 4.58
N GLU A 179 -22.13 -1.00 3.49
CA GLU A 179 -23.02 -0.45 2.45
C GLU A 179 -23.77 -1.55 1.70
N GLU A 180 -23.12 -2.69 1.49
CA GLU A 180 -23.72 -3.89 0.90
C GLU A 180 -24.58 -4.70 1.88
N GLY A 181 -24.60 -4.32 3.16
CA GLY A 181 -25.36 -5.00 4.21
C GLY A 181 -24.78 -6.36 4.63
N GLU A 182 -23.50 -6.58 4.37
CA GLU A 182 -22.80 -7.80 4.74
C GLU A 182 -22.47 -7.84 6.24
N GLY A 183 -22.73 -8.99 6.86
CA GLY A 183 -22.49 -9.18 8.29
C GLY A 183 -21.02 -9.14 8.71
N ALA A 184 -20.08 -9.26 7.76
CA ALA A 184 -18.64 -9.22 8.02
C ALA A 184 -18.11 -7.80 8.30
N SER A 185 -18.87 -6.76 7.94
CA SER A 185 -18.46 -5.35 8.07
C SER A 185 -17.98 -4.98 9.48
N LEU A 186 -18.77 -5.31 10.51
CA LEU A 186 -18.40 -5.00 11.90
C LEU A 186 -17.14 -5.75 12.34
N GLU A 187 -17.00 -7.02 11.96
CA GLU A 187 -15.84 -7.83 12.28
C GLU A 187 -14.55 -7.27 11.65
N LEU A 188 -14.62 -6.80 10.40
CA LEU A 188 -13.49 -6.17 9.70
C LEU A 188 -13.08 -4.85 10.36
N ALA A 189 -14.04 -3.99 10.71
CA ALA A 189 -13.76 -2.72 11.38
C ALA A 189 -13.12 -2.92 12.77
N GLU A 190 -13.59 -3.92 13.53
CA GLU A 190 -12.99 -4.27 14.82
C GLU A 190 -11.56 -4.83 14.68
N LEU A 191 -11.30 -5.60 13.62
CA LEU A 191 -9.95 -6.11 13.33
C LEU A 191 -9.00 -4.97 12.92
N ALA A 192 -9.47 -4.01 12.12
CA ALA A 192 -8.69 -2.82 11.77
C ALA A 192 -8.26 -2.06 13.03
N LEU A 193 -9.20 -1.80 13.94
CA LEU A 193 -8.89 -1.13 15.22
C LEU A 193 -7.90 -1.95 16.06
N TYR A 194 -8.06 -3.28 16.11
CA TYR A 194 -7.14 -4.18 16.82
C TYR A 194 -5.70 -4.05 16.31
N ILE A 195 -5.54 -3.94 14.99
CA ILE A 195 -4.25 -3.74 14.32
C ILE A 195 -3.71 -2.34 14.63
N ALA A 196 -4.54 -1.30 14.52
CA ALA A 196 -4.16 0.10 14.77
C ALA A 196 -3.53 0.30 16.16
N GLU A 197 -4.08 -0.36 17.19
CA GLU A 197 -3.53 -0.34 18.54
C GLU A 197 -2.12 -0.94 18.66
N ARG A 198 -1.72 -1.79 17.71
CA ARG A 198 -0.51 -2.61 17.75
C ARG A 198 0.54 -2.21 16.72
N ILE A 199 0.26 -1.24 15.84
CA ILE A 199 1.22 -0.75 14.86
C ILE A 199 2.52 -0.33 15.57
N PRO A 200 3.69 -0.84 15.13
CA PRO A 200 4.98 -0.42 15.67
C PRO A 200 5.28 1.02 15.24
N GLY A 201 5.84 1.81 16.14
CA GLY A 201 6.10 3.23 15.92
C GLY A 201 5.79 4.08 17.14
N GLY A 202 5.99 5.40 16.97
CA GLY A 202 5.68 6.39 17.99
C GLY A 202 4.19 6.51 18.31
N GLU A 203 3.88 7.08 19.48
CA GLU A 203 2.49 7.25 19.95
C GLU A 203 1.63 8.04 18.95
N GLU A 204 2.21 9.03 18.27
CA GLU A 204 1.51 9.85 17.27
C GLU A 204 1.04 9.03 16.06
N ILE A 205 1.87 8.12 15.53
CA ILE A 205 1.49 7.21 14.43
C ILE A 205 0.33 6.32 14.85
N ARG A 206 0.43 5.76 16.07
CA ARG A 206 -0.58 4.87 16.62
C ARG A 206 -1.91 5.59 16.88
N ALA A 207 -1.85 6.83 17.36
CA ALA A 207 -3.03 7.67 17.58
C ALA A 207 -3.72 8.01 16.26
N CYS A 208 -2.96 8.40 15.23
CA CYS A 208 -3.49 8.63 13.87
C CYS A 208 -4.18 7.38 13.31
N ALA A 209 -3.53 6.22 13.44
CA ALA A 209 -4.09 4.97 12.94
C ALA A 209 -5.36 4.54 13.67
N GLN A 210 -5.36 4.68 15.01
CA GLN A 210 -6.55 4.40 15.82
C GLN A 210 -7.69 5.35 15.48
N ALA A 211 -7.40 6.65 15.31
CA ALA A 211 -8.42 7.61 14.91
C ALA A 211 -9.11 7.17 13.61
N PHE A 212 -8.33 6.82 12.58
CA PHE A 212 -8.86 6.31 11.31
C PHE A 212 -9.76 5.08 11.51
N ALA A 213 -9.29 4.06 12.22
CA ALA A 213 -10.08 2.86 12.49
C ALA A 213 -11.35 3.14 13.30
N TRP A 214 -11.31 4.06 14.28
CA TRP A 214 -12.46 4.49 15.05
C TRP A 214 -13.51 5.20 14.18
N ALA A 215 -13.09 6.00 13.19
CA ALA A 215 -14.01 6.65 12.26
C ALA A 215 -14.80 5.61 11.44
N HIS A 216 -14.12 4.60 10.90
CA HIS A 216 -14.76 3.53 10.13
C HIS A 216 -15.65 2.64 11.01
N LEU A 217 -15.21 2.26 12.21
CA LEU A 217 -16.05 1.50 13.15
C LEU A 217 -17.32 2.27 13.53
N GLY A 218 -17.22 3.58 13.72
CA GLY A 218 -18.36 4.45 13.99
C GLY A 218 -19.35 4.50 12.82
N TYR A 219 -18.83 4.61 11.59
CA TYR A 219 -19.65 4.55 10.38
C TYR A 219 -20.38 3.20 10.26
N VAL A 220 -19.64 2.08 10.30
CA VAL A 220 -20.20 0.72 10.18
C VAL A 220 -21.31 0.49 11.21
N ARG A 221 -21.08 0.85 12.48
CA ARG A 221 -22.11 0.73 13.53
C ARG A 221 -23.36 1.55 13.24
N ARG A 222 -23.22 2.80 12.79
CA ARG A 222 -24.35 3.65 12.38
C ARG A 222 -25.13 3.03 11.21
N THR A 223 -24.43 2.53 10.20
CA THR A 223 -25.02 1.89 9.01
C THR A 223 -25.79 0.62 9.39
N LEU A 224 -25.29 -0.17 10.34
CA LEU A 224 -25.98 -1.34 10.90
C LEU A 224 -27.08 -1.01 11.93
N GLY A 225 -27.34 0.27 12.20
CA GLY A 225 -28.40 0.75 13.09
C GLY A 225 -28.01 0.91 14.56
N ASP A 226 -26.79 0.58 14.96
CA ASP A 226 -26.25 0.86 16.29
C ASP A 226 -25.76 2.32 16.39
N ARG A 227 -26.71 3.24 16.54
CA ARG A 227 -26.41 4.67 16.66
C ARG A 227 -25.61 5.02 17.91
N ALA A 228 -25.86 4.32 19.02
CA ALA A 228 -25.20 4.62 20.30
C ALA A 228 -23.72 4.19 20.25
N GLY A 229 -23.45 2.96 19.84
CA GLY A 229 -22.09 2.46 19.69
C GLY A 229 -21.33 3.15 18.55
N GLY A 230 -22.04 3.63 17.53
CA GLY A 230 -21.46 4.47 16.48
C GLY A 230 -21.00 5.83 16.99
N GLU A 231 -21.80 6.52 17.82
CA GLU A 231 -21.38 7.79 18.40
C GLU A 231 -20.24 7.65 19.41
N GLU A 232 -20.21 6.56 20.18
CA GLU A 232 -19.09 6.26 21.08
C GLU A 232 -17.78 6.14 20.30
N ALA A 233 -17.78 5.38 19.20
CA ALA A 233 -16.62 5.22 18.34
C ALA A 233 -16.17 6.55 17.73
N LEU A 234 -17.10 7.38 17.27
CA LEU A 234 -16.76 8.71 16.72
C LEU A 234 -16.27 9.69 17.78
N SER A 235 -16.69 9.55 19.04
CA SER A 235 -16.10 10.30 20.15
C SER A 235 -14.62 9.95 20.31
N ARG A 236 -14.27 8.67 20.23
CA ARG A 236 -12.86 8.21 20.28
C ARG A 236 -12.04 8.71 19.10
N PHE A 237 -12.62 8.72 17.89
CA PHE A 237 -12.00 9.37 16.73
C PHE A 237 -11.65 10.83 17.04
N ARG A 238 -12.59 11.63 17.55
CA ARG A 238 -12.38 13.07 17.84
C ARG A 238 -11.36 13.32 18.95
N GLU A 239 -11.23 12.40 19.91
CA GLU A 239 -10.21 12.48 20.97
C GLU A 239 -8.79 12.28 20.41
N LEU A 240 -8.63 11.41 19.42
CA LEU A 240 -7.34 11.00 18.87
C LEU A 240 -6.94 11.77 17.60
N TRP A 241 -7.92 12.31 16.87
CA TRP A 241 -7.70 13.02 15.61
C TRP A 241 -7.26 14.46 15.85
N HIS A 242 -6.01 14.75 15.51
CA HIS A 242 -5.45 16.09 15.57
C HIS A 242 -4.99 16.50 14.16
N PRO A 243 -5.76 17.35 13.44
CA PRO A 243 -5.47 17.70 12.04
C PRO A 243 -4.14 18.44 11.84
N GLU A 244 -3.56 18.99 12.91
CA GLU A 244 -2.27 19.67 12.94
C GLU A 244 -1.09 18.73 13.28
N ALA A 245 -1.34 17.43 13.47
CA ALA A 245 -0.29 16.45 13.77
C ALA A 245 0.76 16.37 12.64
N SER A 246 2.04 16.30 13.02
CA SER A 246 3.16 16.42 12.08
C SER A 246 3.29 15.20 11.16
N LEU A 247 2.72 14.06 11.57
CA LEU A 247 2.77 12.80 10.82
C LEU A 247 1.54 12.59 9.91
N ARG A 248 0.57 13.50 9.91
CA ARG A 248 -0.62 13.43 9.02
C ARG A 248 -0.24 13.30 7.52
N PRO A 249 0.70 14.10 6.96
CA PRO A 249 1.04 14.01 5.53
C PRO A 249 1.70 12.70 5.12
N LEU A 250 2.19 11.90 6.07
CA LEU A 250 2.83 10.61 5.81
C LEU A 250 1.81 9.44 5.79
N LEU A 251 0.60 9.65 6.30
CA LEU A 251 -0.44 8.61 6.42
C LEU A 251 -1.72 8.97 5.64
N PHE A 252 -1.98 10.27 5.44
CA PHE A 252 -3.18 10.77 4.78
C PHE A 252 -2.86 11.88 3.80
N ASP A 253 -3.26 11.69 2.54
CA ASP A 253 -3.43 12.77 1.58
C ASP A 253 -4.71 13.58 1.88
N ASP A 254 -4.89 14.71 1.18
CA ASP A 254 -6.04 15.59 1.38
C ASP A 254 -7.38 14.95 1.00
N ALA A 255 -7.40 13.99 0.06
CA ALA A 255 -8.61 13.29 -0.33
C ALA A 255 -9.09 12.33 0.76
N ARG A 256 -8.17 11.65 1.44
CA ARG A 256 -8.45 10.75 2.56
C ARG A 256 -9.00 11.50 3.77
N VAL A 257 -8.48 12.69 4.04
CA VAL A 257 -8.99 13.54 5.11
C VAL A 257 -10.43 13.98 4.81
N ALA A 258 -10.71 14.38 3.57
CA ALA A 258 -12.06 14.69 3.14
C ALA A 258 -13.01 13.49 3.24
N GLY A 259 -12.54 12.28 2.88
CA GLY A 259 -13.30 11.03 3.04
C GLY A 259 -13.63 10.72 4.51
N LEU A 260 -12.68 10.92 5.43
CA LEU A 260 -12.90 10.80 6.87
C LEU A 260 -13.95 11.79 7.37
N ASP A 261 -13.86 13.05 6.96
CA ASP A 261 -14.83 14.09 7.34
C ASP A 261 -16.25 13.72 6.87
N ALA A 262 -16.38 13.14 5.68
CA ALA A 262 -17.66 12.64 5.16
C ALA A 262 -18.22 11.49 6.00
N LEU A 263 -17.39 10.49 6.33
CA LEU A 263 -17.76 9.35 7.18
C LEU A 263 -18.26 9.78 8.56
N VAL A 264 -17.58 10.75 9.17
CA VAL A 264 -17.87 11.23 10.52
C VAL A 264 -19.12 12.12 10.54
N SER A 265 -19.26 12.98 9.54
CA SER A 265 -20.39 13.91 9.41
C SER A 265 -21.70 13.20 9.05
N GLY A 266 -21.63 11.99 8.49
CA GLY A 266 -22.80 11.18 8.18
C GLY A 266 -23.52 11.63 6.92
N GLU A 267 -22.83 12.27 5.97
CA GLU A 267 -23.35 12.45 4.61
C GLU A 267 -23.35 11.10 3.90
N ILE A 268 -24.41 10.33 4.15
CA ILE A 268 -24.85 9.32 3.20
C ILE A 268 -25.16 10.11 1.93
N ALA A 269 -24.30 10.01 0.92
CA ALA A 269 -24.63 10.44 -0.43
C ALA A 269 -25.83 9.60 -0.88
N ALA A 270 -27.03 10.09 -0.58
CA ALA A 270 -28.27 9.58 -1.11
C ALA A 270 -28.24 9.83 -2.63
N PHE A 271 -27.77 8.85 -3.39
CA PHE A 271 -27.96 8.84 -4.83
C PHE A 271 -29.44 8.55 -5.11
N SER A 272 -30.15 9.58 -5.60
CA SER A 272 -31.39 9.45 -6.34
C SER A 272 -31.10 9.18 -7.81
#